data_AF-A0A1M3H192-F1
#
_entry.id   AF-A0A1M3H192-F1
#
_cell.length_a   1.000
_cell.length_b   1.000
_cell.length_c   1.000
_cell.angle_alpha   90.00
_cell.angle_beta   90.00
_cell.angle_gamma   90.00
#
_symmetry.space_group_name_H-M   'P 1'
#
loop_
_entity.id
_entity.type
_entity.pdbx_description
1 polymer ?
#
loop_
_entity_poly.entity_id
_entity_poly.type
_entity_poly.pdbx_seq_one_letter_code
_entity_poly.pdbx_strand_id
1 'polypeptide(L)'
;MKKKLITVMGTIFFSGMMTIPSYSAGCEEELTACQRAFDRFEKKEDDRTCHNCHIVCLKAVTKCHYRGNEAVKKEATRLLEICHKRCY
;
A
#
# COMPACT_ATOMS: atom_id res chain seq x y z
N MET A 1 13.84 -57.43 -12.63
CA MET A 1 13.99 -56.37 -13.67
C MET A 1 14.58 -55.13 -13.00
N LYS A 2 15.80 -54.74 -13.37
CA LYS A 2 16.52 -53.55 -12.87
C LYS A 2 16.59 -52.52 -14.01
N LYS A 3 16.00 -51.33 -13.82
CA LYS A 3 16.54 -50.06 -14.33
C LYS A 3 16.17 -48.95 -13.34
N LYS A 4 17.17 -48.49 -12.59
CA LYS A 4 17.20 -47.16 -11.97
C LYS A 4 17.58 -46.17 -13.07
N LEU A 5 17.00 -44.96 -13.07
CA LEU A 5 17.65 -43.69 -13.41
C LEU A 5 16.58 -42.57 -13.27
N ILE A 6 16.69 -41.69 -12.27
CA ILE A 6 17.35 -40.36 -12.28
C ILE A 6 16.47 -39.31 -13.02
N THR A 7 15.70 -38.48 -12.31
CA THR A 7 16.04 -37.16 -11.73
C THR A 7 15.53 -36.03 -12.65
N VAL A 8 15.08 -34.93 -12.03
CA VAL A 8 15.37 -33.53 -12.40
C VAL A 8 14.12 -32.65 -12.59
N MET A 9 14.11 -31.57 -11.78
CA MET A 9 13.48 -30.26 -11.94
C MET A 9 11.94 -30.21 -11.92
N GLY A 10 11.31 -29.53 -10.96
CA GLY A 10 11.75 -28.27 -10.35
C GLY A 10 11.27 -27.11 -11.20
N THR A 11 9.97 -26.83 -11.13
CA THR A 11 9.42 -25.50 -11.35
C THR A 11 8.27 -25.31 -10.38
N ILE A 12 8.62 -25.04 -9.13
CA ILE A 12 7.80 -24.18 -8.29
C ILE A 12 7.82 -22.85 -9.03
N PHE A 13 6.81 -22.58 -9.85
CA PHE A 13 6.51 -21.23 -10.29
C PHE A 13 6.07 -20.49 -9.02
N PHE A 14 7.08 -19.99 -8.29
CA PHE A 14 6.92 -18.82 -7.44
C PHE A 14 6.42 -17.75 -8.40
N SER A 15 5.10 -17.55 -8.41
CA SER A 15 4.45 -16.35 -8.92
C SER A 15 4.87 -15.18 -8.02
N GLY A 16 6.16 -14.88 -8.06
CA GLY A 16 6.71 -13.60 -7.69
C GLY A 16 6.19 -12.62 -8.72
N MET A 17 4.96 -12.13 -8.49
CA MET A 17 4.54 -10.85 -9.00
C MET A 17 5.55 -9.84 -8.47
N MET A 18 6.63 -9.65 -9.23
CA MET A 18 7.37 -8.42 -9.24
C MET A 18 6.32 -7.35 -9.54
N THR A 19 5.83 -6.68 -8.50
CA THR A 19 5.18 -5.39 -8.65
C THR A 19 6.22 -4.48 -9.26
N ILE A 20 6.24 -4.41 -10.59
CA ILE A 20 6.90 -3.34 -11.33
C ILE A 20 6.35 -2.06 -10.69
N PRO A 21 7.18 -1.20 -10.07
CA PRO A 21 6.70 0.09 -9.63
C PRO A 21 6.50 0.90 -10.90
N SER A 22 5.32 0.78 -11.50
CA SER A 22 4.86 1.64 -12.56
C SER A 22 4.95 3.06 -12.02
N TYR A 23 5.90 3.82 -12.54
CA TYR A 23 6.22 5.20 -12.14
C TYR A 23 5.06 6.19 -12.35
N SER A 24 3.88 5.69 -12.71
CA SER A 24 2.61 6.41 -12.77
C SER A 24 1.65 5.93 -11.68
N ALA A 25 2.09 5.90 -10.42
CA ALA A 25 1.17 5.57 -9.34
C ALA A 25 -0.03 6.53 -9.37
N GLY A 26 -1.19 6.02 -9.78
CA GLY A 26 -2.41 6.80 -9.95
C GLY A 26 -2.95 7.27 -8.59
N CYS A 27 -4.02 8.06 -8.64
CA CYS A 27 -4.69 8.48 -7.41
C CYS A 27 -5.19 7.30 -6.57
N GLU A 28 -5.77 6.30 -7.23
CA GLU A 28 -6.24 5.07 -6.59
C GLU A 28 -5.11 4.29 -5.89
N GLU A 29 -3.90 4.28 -6.45
CA GLU A 29 -2.76 3.59 -5.83
C GLU A 29 -2.29 4.30 -4.56
N GLU A 30 -2.23 5.64 -4.58
CA GLU A 30 -1.90 6.40 -3.37
C GLU A 30 -3.00 6.27 -2.30
N LEU A 31 -4.28 6.22 -2.70
CA LEU A 31 -5.38 5.95 -1.79
C LEU A 31 -5.26 4.57 -1.16
N THR A 32 -4.95 3.55 -1.97
CA THR A 32 -4.71 2.19 -1.50
C THR A 32 -3.54 2.14 -0.52
N ALA A 33 -2.47 2.90 -0.78
CA ALA A 33 -1.34 3.00 0.15
C ALA A 33 -1.75 3.66 1.48
N CYS A 34 -2.54 4.74 1.43
CA CYS A 34 -3.10 5.41 2.59
C CYS A 34 -3.99 4.47 3.41
N GLN A 35 -4.91 3.74 2.77
CA GLN A 35 -5.76 2.74 3.42
C GLN A 35 -4.93 1.65 4.11
N ARG A 36 -3.91 1.10 3.46
CA ARG A 36 -3.02 0.12 4.10
C ARG A 36 -2.25 0.69 5.28
N ALA A 37 -1.90 1.98 5.24
CA ALA A 37 -1.25 2.65 6.38
C ALA A 37 -2.24 2.87 7.53
N PHE A 38 -3.47 3.26 7.21
CA PHE A 38 -4.59 3.38 8.13
C PHE A 38 -4.92 2.05 8.81
N ASP A 39 -5.03 0.96 8.06
CA ASP A 39 -5.30 -0.38 8.61
C ASP A 39 -4.23 -0.84 9.59
N ARG A 40 -2.96 -0.48 9.34
CA ARG A 40 -1.86 -0.76 10.28
C ARG A 40 -1.96 0.09 11.53
N PHE A 41 -2.34 1.35 11.37
CA PHE A 41 -2.60 2.28 12.46
C PHE A 41 -3.78 1.80 13.34
N GLU A 42 -4.92 1.40 12.76
CA GLU A 42 -6.07 0.85 13.48
C GLU A 42 -5.73 -0.42 14.26
N LYS A 43 -4.81 -1.24 13.75
CA LYS A 43 -4.36 -2.46 14.44
C LYS A 43 -3.39 -2.19 15.58
N LYS A 44 -2.65 -1.08 15.51
CA LYS A 44 -1.60 -0.75 16.46
C LYS A 44 -1.35 0.75 16.43
N GLU A 45 -1.88 1.46 17.42
CA GLU A 45 -1.70 2.90 17.60
C GLU A 45 -0.39 3.18 18.32
N ASP A 46 0.71 3.29 17.57
CA ASP A 46 2.00 3.75 18.08
C ASP A 46 2.52 4.92 17.24
N ASP A 47 3.49 5.67 17.77
CA ASP A 47 4.01 6.88 17.11
C ASP A 47 4.46 6.62 15.67
N ARG A 48 4.98 5.42 15.39
CA ARG A 48 5.46 5.05 14.07
C ARG A 48 4.29 4.82 13.11
N THR A 49 3.23 4.11 13.52
CA THR A 49 2.05 3.90 12.69
C THR A 49 1.25 5.18 12.51
N CYS A 50 1.19 6.02 13.54
CA CYS A 50 0.65 7.38 13.52
C CYS A 50 1.33 8.24 12.45
N HIS A 51 2.64 8.40 12.55
CA HIS A 51 3.43 9.19 11.61
C HIS A 51 3.35 8.63 10.18
N ASN A 52 3.41 7.30 10.05
CA ASN A 52 3.32 6.64 8.75
C ASN A 52 1.93 6.81 8.11
N CYS A 53 0.84 6.70 8.88
CA CYS A 53 -0.49 6.99 8.36
C CYS A 53 -0.58 8.43 7.85
N HIS A 54 -0.13 9.38 8.67
CA HIS A 54 -0.19 10.80 8.33
C HIS A 54 0.57 11.13 7.05
N ILE A 55 1.83 10.65 6.91
CA ILE A 55 2.65 10.90 5.72
C ILE A 55 2.03 10.28 4.47
N VAL A 56 1.62 9.01 4.54
CA VAL A 56 1.15 8.29 3.36
C VAL A 56 -0.19 8.87 2.88
N CYS A 57 -1.10 9.19 3.81
CA CYS A 57 -2.38 9.82 3.47
C CYS A 57 -2.21 11.27 2.97
N LEU A 58 -1.30 12.05 3.57
CA LEU A 58 -0.99 13.39 3.08
C LEU A 58 -0.47 13.36 1.64
N LYS A 59 0.42 12.41 1.32
CA LYS A 59 0.93 12.21 -0.05
C LYS A 59 -0.22 11.92 -1.03
N ALA A 60 -1.18 11.08 -0.66
CA ALA A 60 -2.35 10.79 -1.48
C ALA A 60 -3.22 12.04 -1.71
N VAL A 61 -3.50 12.81 -0.66
CA VAL A 61 -4.24 14.09 -0.76
C VAL A 61 -3.53 15.05 -1.71
N THR A 62 -2.24 15.31 -1.49
CA THR A 62 -1.48 16.28 -2.29
C THR A 62 -1.42 15.85 -3.76
N LYS A 63 -1.06 14.59 -4.03
CA LYS A 63 -0.94 14.11 -5.41
C LYS A 63 -2.27 14.15 -6.16
N CYS A 64 -3.38 13.85 -5.47
CA CYS A 64 -4.70 13.80 -6.11
C CYS A 64 -5.38 15.14 -6.22
N HIS A 65 -5.05 16.08 -5.34
CA HIS A 65 -5.40 17.47 -5.51
C HIS A 65 -4.82 18.02 -6.84
N TYR A 66 -3.52 17.84 -7.09
CA TYR A 66 -2.89 18.31 -8.32
C TYR A 66 -3.38 17.61 -9.59
N ARG A 67 -3.93 16.39 -9.47
CA ARG A 67 -4.50 15.64 -10.60
C ARG A 67 -5.99 15.86 -10.79
N GLY A 68 -6.64 16.67 -9.95
CA GLY A 68 -8.08 16.96 -10.03
C GLY A 68 -8.99 15.77 -9.68
N ASN A 69 -8.47 14.72 -9.03
CA ASN A 69 -9.31 13.60 -8.58
C ASN A 69 -9.85 13.90 -7.18
N GLU A 70 -10.97 14.62 -7.15
CA GLU A 70 -11.63 15.09 -5.93
C GLU A 70 -12.19 13.96 -5.06
N ALA A 71 -12.64 12.85 -5.67
CA ALA A 71 -13.17 11.70 -4.94
C ALA A 71 -12.07 11.05 -4.08
N VAL A 72 -10.93 10.75 -4.70
CA VAL A 72 -9.78 10.19 -3.99
C VAL A 72 -9.20 11.17 -2.98
N LYS A 73 -9.06 12.45 -3.35
CA LYS A 73 -8.59 13.48 -2.42
C LYS A 73 -9.45 13.49 -1.16
N LYS A 74 -10.78 13.52 -1.31
CA LYS A 74 -11.71 13.57 -0.18
C LYS A 74 -11.58 12.35 0.73
N GLU A 75 -11.48 11.15 0.16
CA GLU A 75 -11.32 9.94 0.97
C GLU A 75 -9.96 9.89 1.67
N ALA A 76 -8.87 10.26 0.99
CA ALA A 76 -7.55 10.34 1.60
C ALA A 76 -7.49 11.41 2.72
N THR A 77 -8.19 12.54 2.55
CA THR A 77 -8.33 13.58 3.59
C THR A 77 -9.09 13.04 4.80
N ARG A 78 -10.19 12.31 4.58
CA ARG A 78 -10.95 11.70 5.68
C ARG A 78 -10.08 10.78 6.53
N LEU A 79 -9.27 9.92 5.90
CA LEU A 79 -8.36 9.01 6.60
C LEU A 79 -7.22 9.78 7.30
N LEU A 80 -6.67 10.81 6.65
CA LEU A 80 -5.65 11.68 7.23
C LEU A 80 -6.13 12.37 8.50
N GLU A 81 -7.35 12.92 8.50
CA GLU A 81 -7.95 13.57 9.66
C GLU A 81 -8.15 12.61 10.84
N ILE A 82 -8.57 11.36 10.57
CA ILE A 82 -8.73 10.35 11.62
C ILE A 82 -7.37 10.03 12.25
N CYS A 83 -6.35 9.79 11.41
CA CYS A 83 -4.99 9.57 11.91
C CYS A 83 -4.46 10.78 12.68
N HIS A 84 -4.72 12.00 12.23
CA HIS A 84 -4.28 13.20 12.93
C HIS A 84 -4.92 13.29 14.33
N LYS A 85 -6.25 13.16 14.43
CA LYS A 85 -7.00 13.31 15.71
C LYS A 85 -6.68 12.27 16.78
N ARG A 86 -6.23 11.09 16.38
CA ARG A 86 -5.89 10.01 17.33
C ARG A 86 -4.43 10.03 17.76
N CYS A 87 -3.57 10.69 16.98
CA CYS A 87 -2.14 10.76 17.23
C CYS A 87 -1.69 12.09 17.88
N TYR A 88 -2.50 13.14 17.78
CA TYR A 88 -2.25 14.49 18.30
C TYR A 88 -3.51 15.04 18.98
#